data_AF-A0A7X6R4Q7-F1
#
_entry.id   AF-A0A7X6R4Q7-F1
#
_cell.length_a   1.000
_cell.length_b   1.000
_cell.length_c   1.000
_cell.angle_alpha   90.00
_cell.angle_beta   90.00
_cell.angle_gamma   90.00
#
_symmetry.space_group_name_H-M   'P 1'
#
loop_
_entity.id
_entity.type
_entity.pdbx_description
1 polymer ?
#
loop_
_entity_poly.entity_id
_entity_poly.type
_entity_poly.pdbx_seq_one_letter_code
_entity_poly.pdbx_strand_id
1 'polypeptide(L)'
;MDADDTTPSNAPHSGRVTQDDLRRLLAAGEPDARMVLEEGQLRIEPGAGPETRGMLILTRAELADRIGADPDASALATAAAELDTEVRLRGA
;
A
#
# COMPACT_ATOMS: atom_id res chain seq x y z
N MET A 1 7.05 -28.26 16.54
CA MET A 1 7.01 -28.08 15.08
C MET A 1 5.70 -27.38 14.86
N ASP A 2 5.71 -26.11 15.22
CA ASP A 2 4.50 -25.35 15.48
C ASP A 2 4.04 -24.77 14.16
N ALA A 3 2.82 -25.14 13.80
CA ALA A 3 2.11 -24.60 12.66
C ALA A 3 1.85 -23.12 12.96
N ASP A 4 2.67 -22.25 12.37
CA ASP A 4 2.43 -20.82 12.37
C ASP A 4 1.19 -20.55 11.51
N ASP A 5 0.13 -20.20 12.22
CA ASP A 5 -1.15 -19.72 11.76
C ASP A 5 -0.97 -18.64 10.68
N THR A 6 -1.10 -19.02 9.41
CA THR A 6 -1.11 -18.07 8.29
C THR A 6 -2.52 -17.49 8.15
N THR A 7 -3.01 -16.79 9.17
CA THR A 7 -4.10 -15.84 8.96
C THR A 7 -3.53 -14.63 8.19
N PRO A 8 -4.11 -14.21 7.06
CA PRO A 8 -3.77 -12.91 6.49
C PRO A 8 -4.31 -11.85 7.45
N SER A 9 -3.49 -11.51 8.44
CA SER A 9 -3.81 -10.50 9.43
C SER A 9 -3.98 -9.18 8.67
N ASN A 10 -5.23 -8.73 8.59
CA ASN A 10 -5.58 -7.37 8.16
C ASN A 10 -5.23 -6.37 9.27
N ALA A 11 -4.06 -6.54 9.88
CA ALA A 11 -3.57 -5.69 10.95
C ALA A 11 -2.96 -4.42 10.34
N PRO A 12 -3.22 -3.24 10.91
CA PRO A 12 -2.59 -2.01 10.45
C PRO A 12 -1.06 -2.16 10.58
N HIS A 13 -0.37 -2.11 9.46
CA HIS A 13 1.08 -2.19 9.42
C HIS A 13 1.68 -0.85 9.85
N SER A 14 2.67 -0.90 10.74
CA SER A 14 3.34 0.25 11.33
C SER A 14 4.03 1.09 10.25
N GLY A 15 3.38 2.15 9.75
CA GLY A 15 3.93 3.24 8.92
C GLY A 15 4.82 2.92 7.72
N ARG A 16 5.06 1.65 7.41
CA ARG A 16 6.02 1.18 6.41
C ARG A 16 5.29 0.56 5.25
N VAL A 17 5.68 0.97 4.05
CA VAL A 17 5.10 0.45 2.83
C VAL A 17 5.67 -0.95 2.59
N THR A 18 4.80 -1.96 2.55
CA THR A 18 5.22 -3.34 2.29
C THR A 18 4.78 -3.80 0.91
N GLN A 19 5.40 -4.89 0.45
CA GLN A 19 5.01 -5.58 -0.78
C GLN A 19 3.54 -6.03 -0.75
N ASP A 20 3.05 -6.47 0.42
CA ASP A 20 1.67 -6.95 0.60
C ASP A 20 0.67 -5.80 0.44
N ASP A 21 0.99 -4.60 0.94
CA ASP A 21 0.16 -3.40 0.77
C ASP A 21 0.02 -3.02 -0.71
N LEU A 22 1.13 -3.01 -1.45
CA LEU A 22 1.11 -2.73 -2.89
C LEU A 22 0.32 -3.80 -3.66
N ARG A 23 0.50 -5.07 -3.30
CA ARG A 23 -0.25 -6.17 -3.90
C ARG A 23 -1.75 -6.06 -3.60
N ARG A 24 -2.14 -5.71 -2.37
CA ARG A 24 -3.53 -5.47 -2.00
C ARG A 24 -4.12 -4.27 -2.74
N LEU A 25 -3.34 -3.20 -2.93
CA LEU A 25 -3.78 -2.02 -3.69
C LEU A 25 -4.05 -2.37 -5.16
N LEU A 26 -3.19 -3.19 -5.78
CA LEU A 26 -3.40 -3.65 -7.17
C LEU A 26 -4.54 -4.66 -7.29
N ALA A 27 -4.70 -5.52 -6.28
CA ALA A 27 -5.77 -6.50 -6.19
C ALA A 27 -7.13 -5.88 -5.86
N ALA A 28 -7.15 -4.68 -5.26
CA ALA A 28 -8.35 -3.86 -5.17
C ALA A 28 -8.76 -3.49 -6.60
N GLY A 29 -9.72 -4.23 -7.15
CA GLY A 29 -10.17 -4.11 -8.54
C GLY A 29 -10.65 -2.70 -8.94
N GLU A 30 -10.84 -1.81 -7.96
CA GLU A 30 -11.19 -0.40 -8.11
C GLU A 30 -10.01 0.40 -8.71
N PRO A 31 -10.19 1.10 -9.84
CA PRO A 31 -9.12 1.95 -10.40
C PRO A 31 -8.79 3.13 -9.48
N ASP A 32 -9.77 3.60 -8.71
CA ASP A 32 -9.63 4.71 -7.77
C ASP A 32 -9.14 4.28 -6.38
N ALA A 33 -8.75 3.00 -6.20
CA ALA A 33 -8.15 2.56 -4.95
C ALA A 33 -6.91 3.41 -4.64
N ARG A 34 -6.76 3.83 -3.39
CA ARG A 34 -5.70 4.74 -2.97
C ARG A 34 -5.10 4.31 -1.64
N MET A 35 -3.80 4.50 -1.51
CA MET A 35 -3.07 4.19 -0.29
C MET A 35 -2.77 5.48 0.45
N VAL A 36 -3.14 5.50 1.73
CA VAL A 36 -3.18 6.71 2.56
C VAL A 36 -2.49 6.43 3.88
N LEU A 37 -1.76 7.40 4.41
CA LEU A 37 -1.15 7.35 5.74
C LEU A 37 -2.02 8.14 6.72
N GLU A 38 -2.64 7.42 7.66
CA GLU A 38 -3.50 7.97 8.70
C GLU A 38 -2.92 7.58 10.06
N GLU A 39 -2.62 8.55 10.93
CA GLU A 39 -2.07 8.30 12.28
C GLU A 39 -0.81 7.41 12.32
N GLY A 40 0.04 7.50 11.29
CA GLY A 40 1.23 6.65 11.16
C GLY A 40 0.94 5.21 10.73
N GLN A 41 -0.28 4.95 10.25
CA GLN A 41 -0.72 3.65 9.74
C GLN A 41 -1.07 3.77 8.26
N LEU A 42 -0.57 2.84 7.46
CA LEU A 42 -0.97 2.74 6.05
C LEU A 42 -2.33 2.07 5.95
N ARG A 43 -3.23 2.69 5.20
CA ARG A 43 -4.56 2.17 4.89
C ARG A 43 -4.80 2.24 3.39
N ILE A 44 -5.50 1.25 2.86
CA ILE A 44 -5.98 1.23 1.48
C ILE A 44 -7.44 1.62 1.54
N GLU A 45 -7.78 2.74 0.91
CA GLU A 45 -9.16 3.18 0.75
C GLU A 45 -9.65 2.90 -0.67
N PRO A 46 -10.88 2.38 -0.84
CA PRO A 46 -11.55 2.39 -2.13
C PRO A 46 -11.92 3.84 -2.49
N GLY A 47 -11.68 4.25 -3.75
CA GLY A 47 -11.85 5.65 -4.17
C GLY A 47 -13.28 6.19 -4.17
N ALA A 48 -14.27 5.36 -3.84
CA ALA A 48 -15.67 5.75 -3.70
C ALA A 48 -16.01 6.41 -2.34
N GLY A 49 -15.02 6.70 -1.49
CA GLY A 49 -15.22 7.30 -0.17
C GLY A 49 -15.15 8.84 -0.13
N PRO A 50 -15.66 9.48 0.95
CA PRO A 50 -15.44 10.90 1.20
C PRO A 50 -13.94 11.23 1.33
N GLU A 51 -13.62 12.52 1.40
CA GLU A 51 -12.25 13.06 1.35
C GLU A 51 -11.26 12.27 2.20
N THR A 52 -10.06 12.03 1.66
CA THR A 52 -9.04 11.21 2.31
C THR A 52 -8.80 11.70 3.73
N ARG A 53 -9.02 10.82 4.73
CA ARG A 53 -8.82 11.17 6.15
C ARG A 53 -7.35 11.30 6.54
N GLY A 54 -6.45 10.75 5.73
CA GLY A 54 -5.00 10.81 5.90
C GLY A 54 -4.25 11.52 4.76
N MET A 55 -2.93 11.39 4.76
CA MET A 55 -2.09 11.84 3.65
C MET A 55 -2.17 10.81 2.51
N LEU A 56 -2.60 11.23 1.32
CA LEU A 56 -2.52 10.40 0.12
C LEU A 56 -1.05 10.11 -0.19
N ILE A 57 -0.66 8.83 -0.18
CA ILE A 57 0.69 8.40 -0.55
C ILE A 57 0.75 8.20 -2.05
N LEU A 58 -0.14 7.36 -2.58
CA LEU A 58 -0.31 7.10 -4.01
C LEU A 58 -1.68 6.50 -4.32
N THR A 59 -2.07 6.54 -5.59
CA THR A 59 -3.23 5.81 -6.12
C THR A 59 -2.82 4.51 -6.81
N ARG A 60 -3.74 3.56 -6.95
CA ARG A 60 -3.51 2.34 -7.74
C ARG A 60 -3.10 2.67 -9.17
N ALA A 61 -3.71 3.68 -9.77
CA ALA A 61 -3.33 4.15 -11.10
C ALA A 61 -1.86 4.61 -11.14
N GLU A 62 -1.40 5.39 -10.15
CA GLU A 62 0.01 5.78 -10.04
C GLU A 62 0.94 4.61 -9.78
N LEU A 63 0.53 3.62 -8.98
CA LEU A 63 1.31 2.40 -8.80
C LEU A 63 1.46 1.65 -10.11
N ALA A 64 0.35 1.46 -10.83
CA ALA A 64 0.32 0.76 -12.10
C ALA A 64 1.12 1.50 -13.19
N ASP A 65 1.13 2.84 -13.17
CA ASP A 65 1.96 3.65 -14.06
C ASP A 65 3.47 3.48 -13.73
N ARG A 66 3.81 3.35 -12.44
CA ARG A 66 5.20 3.20 -11.96
C ARG A 66 5.80 1.82 -12.23
N ILE A 67 5.08 0.75 -11.88
CA ILE A 67 5.61 -0.63 -11.94
C ILE A 67 4.85 -1.57 -12.88
N GLY A 68 3.78 -1.10 -13.53
CA GLY A 68 2.88 -1.91 -14.34
C GLY A 68 1.66 -2.41 -13.56
N ALA A 69 0.62 -2.80 -14.29
CA ALA A 69 -0.62 -3.33 -13.71
C ALA A 69 -0.48 -4.75 -13.15
N ASP A 70 0.51 -5.51 -13.62
CA ASP A 70 0.84 -6.87 -13.17
C ASP A 70 2.35 -6.96 -12.86
N PRO A 71 2.82 -6.35 -11.76
CA PRO A 71 4.22 -6.34 -11.39
C PRO A 71 4.63 -7.64 -10.69
N ASP A 72 5.85 -8.11 -11.00
CA ASP A 72 6.44 -9.24 -10.30
C ASP A 72 6.82 -8.91 -8.86
N ALA A 73 7.08 -9.96 -8.07
CA ALA A 73 7.47 -9.84 -6.67
C ALA A 73 8.67 -8.89 -6.47
N SER A 74 9.68 -8.95 -7.36
CA SER A 74 10.84 -8.07 -7.28
C SER A 74 10.47 -6.60 -7.49
N ALA A 75 9.61 -6.29 -8.46
CA ALA A 75 9.18 -4.92 -8.75
C ALA A 75 8.38 -4.34 -7.59
N LEU A 76 7.48 -5.14 -6.98
CA LEU A 76 6.75 -4.74 -5.78
C LEU A 76 7.69 -4.47 -4.60
N ALA A 77 8.72 -5.31 -4.38
CA ALA A 77 9.66 -5.12 -3.29
C ALA A 77 10.50 -3.84 -3.45
N THR A 78 10.95 -3.55 -4.67
CA THR A 78 11.65 -2.30 -4.99
C THR A 78 10.74 -1.09 -4.76
N ALA A 79 9.54 -1.09 -5.35
CA ALA A 79 8.60 0.01 -5.20
C ALA A 79 8.20 0.24 -3.74
N ALA A 80 8.04 -0.83 -2.96
CA ALA A 80 7.74 -0.72 -1.53
C ALA A 80 8.85 -0.02 -0.75
N ALA A 81 10.12 -0.38 -1.00
CA ALA A 81 11.26 0.25 -0.35
C ALA A 81 11.42 1.74 -0.75
N GLU A 82 11.16 2.07 -2.02
CA GLU A 82 11.16 3.45 -2.51
C GLU A 82 10.04 4.26 -1.85
N LEU A 83 8.83 3.71 -1.84
CA LEU A 83 7.67 4.35 -1.23
C LEU A 83 7.80 4.49 0.28
N ASP A 84 8.37 3.51 0.97
CA ASP A 84 8.69 3.59 2.40
C ASP A 84 9.60 4.79 2.68
N THR A 85 10.63 4.96 1.84
CA THR A 85 11.55 6.09 1.93
C THR A 85 10.83 7.41 1.64
N GLU A 86 9.99 7.48 0.59
CA GLU A 86 9.19 8.67 0.27
C GLU A 86 8.24 9.04 1.41
N VAL A 87 7.50 8.06 1.95
CA VAL A 87 6.58 8.24 3.08
C VAL A 87 7.32 8.80 4.28
N ARG A 88 8.50 8.26 4.59
CA ARG A 88 9.33 8.74 5.70
C ARG A 88 9.87 10.15 5.47
N LEU A 89 10.19 10.53 4.24
CA LEU A 89 10.62 11.88 3.89
C LEU A 89 9.46 12.89 3.94
N ARG A 90 8.23 12.46 3.62
CA ARG A 90 7.02 13.31 3.63
C ARG A 90 6.38 13.42 5.02
N GLY A 91 6.55 12.39 5.87
CA GLY A 91 5.97 12.28 7.21
C GLY A 91 6.97 12.41 8.37
N ALA A 92 8.21 12.86 8.10
CA ALA A 92 9.19 13.24 9.13
C ALA A 92 8.87 14.61 9.75
#